data_AF-A0AAN8K0D2-F1
#
_entry.id   AF-A0AAN8K0D2-F1
#
_cell.length_a   1.000
_cell.length_b   1.000
_cell.length_c   1.000
_cell.angle_alpha   90.00
_cell.angle_beta   90.00
_cell.angle_gamma   90.00
#
_symmetry.space_group_name_H-M   'P 1'
#
loop_
_entity.id
_entity.type
_entity.pdbx_description
1 polymer ?
#
loop_
_entity_poly.entity_id
_entity_poly.type
_entity_poly.pdbx_seq_one_letter_code
_entity_poly.pdbx_strand_id
1 'polypeptide(L)'
;MKKLEKLTLLRQAIQELENKISTTATVSNSSAPVTNSTASVSNSTASSSRPKNLSELRKLFSPYQRSFKQAGPFGKALPVAKYTHKFRCLASQSQDFVPLKEGKISLLDAGLGEKRIVMNKTSCPQQLRDPLFEAFPKLEKGGGFELLRTSSRICLELIKPPKQGYNSEYLADSCALGQSVIYIRPVQKDLDMESLHSLEVIDNFHISP
;
A
#
# COMPACT_ATOMS: atom_id res chain seq x y z
N MET A 1 2.28 30.82 -38.35
CA MET A 1 1.27 30.02 -39.07
C MET A 1 1.05 28.61 -38.48
N LYS A 2 2.07 27.92 -37.91
CA LYS A 2 1.98 26.53 -37.41
C LYS A 2 1.06 26.24 -36.20
N LYS A 3 0.61 27.27 -35.45
CA LYS A 3 -0.25 27.09 -34.26
C LYS A 3 -1.72 26.82 -34.62
N LEU A 4 -2.17 27.37 -35.75
CA LEU A 4 -3.56 27.22 -36.21
C LEU A 4 -3.81 25.79 -36.73
N GLU A 5 -2.85 25.24 -37.48
CA GLU A 5 -2.92 23.87 -38.02
C GLU A 5 -2.95 22.79 -36.93
N LYS A 6 -2.23 23.01 -35.82
CA LYS A 6 -2.27 22.08 -34.68
C LYS A 6 -3.64 22.07 -33.99
N LEU A 7 -4.31 23.22 -33.91
CA LEU A 7 -5.64 23.30 -33.30
C LEU A 7 -6.73 22.66 -34.18
N THR A 8 -6.60 22.76 -35.50
CA THR A 8 -7.53 22.09 -36.44
C THR A 8 -7.36 20.58 -36.40
N LEU A 9 -6.12 20.08 -36.35
CA LEU A 9 -5.83 18.64 -36.21
C LEU A 9 -6.39 18.06 -34.91
N LEU A 10 -6.28 18.80 -33.79
CA LEU A 10 -6.77 18.34 -32.49
C LEU A 10 -8.29 18.24 -32.47
N ARG A 11 -9.00 19.20 -33.07
CA ARG A 11 -10.47 19.15 -33.20
C ARG A 11 -10.94 17.98 -34.06
N GLN A 12 -10.23 17.70 -35.16
CA GLN A 12 -10.57 16.58 -36.04
C GLN A 12 -10.40 15.22 -35.34
N ALA A 13 -9.34 15.04 -34.56
CA ALA A 13 -9.09 13.80 -33.82
C ALA A 13 -10.16 13.52 -32.75
N ILE A 14 -10.68 14.55 -32.08
CA ILE A 14 -11.76 14.42 -31.08
C ILE A 14 -13.05 13.90 -31.74
N GLN A 15 -13.40 14.46 -32.89
CA GLN A 15 -14.64 14.11 -33.60
C GLN A 15 -14.63 12.67 -34.15
N GLU A 16 -13.45 12.15 -34.51
CA GLU A 16 -13.31 10.75 -34.94
C GLU A 16 -13.51 9.76 -33.78
N LEU A 17 -13.11 10.12 -32.56
CA LEU A 17 -13.31 9.29 -31.37
C LEU A 17 -14.79 9.20 -30.97
N GLU A 18 -15.53 10.31 -31.05
CA GLU A 18 -16.96 10.33 -30.74
C GLU A 18 -17.78 9.45 -31.69
N ASN A 19 -17.42 9.44 -32.98
CA ASN A 19 -18.07 8.58 -33.98
C ASN A 19 -17.79 7.08 -33.76
N LYS A 20 -16.62 6.71 -33.21
CA LYS A 20 -16.29 5.31 -32.85
C LYS A 20 -17.04 4.84 -31.60
N ILE A 21 -17.36 5.74 -30.67
CA ILE A 21 -18.12 5.40 -29.47
C ILE A 21 -19.60 5.15 -29.79
N SER A 22 -20.17 5.88 -30.76
CA SER A 22 -21.58 5.68 -31.17
C SER A 22 -21.86 4.38 -31.93
N THR A 23 -20.84 3.67 -32.43
CA THR A 23 -21.01 2.46 -33.27
C THR A 23 -20.92 1.13 -32.50
N THR A 24 -20.70 1.13 -31.19
CA THR A 24 -20.52 -0.12 -30.40
C THR A 24 -21.60 -0.40 -29.35
N ALA A 25 -22.68 0.38 -29.28
CA ALA A 25 -23.78 0.13 -28.35
C ALA A 25 -25.02 -0.46 -29.06
N THR A 26 -25.06 -1.77 -29.30
CA THR A 26 -26.30 -2.49 -29.65
C THR A 26 -26.26 -3.96 -29.17
N VAL A 27 -26.96 -4.22 -28.04
CA VAL A 27 -27.82 -5.40 -27.71
C VAL A 27 -27.13 -6.79 -27.65
N SER A 28 -27.20 -7.57 -26.56
CA SER A 28 -28.38 -8.40 -26.22
C SER A 28 -28.25 -9.14 -24.87
N ASN A 29 -29.34 -9.14 -24.10
CA ASN A 29 -29.74 -10.19 -23.14
C ASN A 29 -29.91 -11.57 -23.82
N SER A 30 -29.79 -12.68 -23.07
CA SER A 30 -30.79 -13.78 -22.90
C SER A 30 -30.19 -15.17 -22.60
N SER A 31 -30.65 -15.78 -21.50
CA SER A 31 -31.05 -17.19 -21.29
C SER A 31 -30.14 -18.40 -21.64
N ALA A 32 -30.08 -19.32 -20.66
CA ALA A 32 -29.61 -20.72 -20.76
C ALA A 32 -30.39 -21.58 -21.78
N PRO A 33 -29.89 -22.77 -22.18
CA PRO A 33 -30.27 -24.00 -21.46
C PRO A 33 -29.18 -25.08 -21.32
N VAL A 34 -29.52 -26.04 -20.46
CA VAL A 34 -28.93 -27.33 -20.05
C VAL A 34 -28.60 -28.33 -21.18
N THR A 35 -27.59 -29.20 -20.97
CA THR A 35 -27.73 -30.69 -20.99
C THR A 35 -26.50 -31.41 -20.41
N ASN A 36 -26.78 -32.57 -19.80
CA ASN A 36 -25.99 -33.40 -18.90
C ASN A 36 -24.92 -34.28 -19.58
N SER A 37 -23.93 -34.78 -18.81
CA SER A 37 -23.94 -36.18 -18.32
C SER A 37 -22.67 -36.61 -17.55
N THR A 38 -22.92 -37.30 -16.43
CA THR A 38 -22.19 -38.43 -15.81
C THR A 38 -20.74 -38.29 -15.32
N ALA A 39 -20.57 -38.29 -13.99
CA ALA A 39 -19.93 -39.41 -13.28
C ALA A 39 -20.35 -39.41 -11.80
N SER A 40 -21.05 -40.46 -11.40
CA SER A 40 -21.46 -40.77 -10.03
C SER A 40 -20.32 -41.45 -9.28
N VAL A 41 -19.86 -40.84 -8.18
CA VAL A 41 -19.23 -41.58 -7.08
C VAL A 41 -19.85 -41.09 -5.78
N SER A 42 -20.75 -41.91 -5.28
CA SER A 42 -21.34 -41.83 -3.95
C SER A 42 -20.25 -42.02 -2.89
N ASN A 43 -20.03 -41.03 -2.03
CA ASN A 43 -19.49 -41.27 -0.70
C ASN A 43 -20.40 -40.61 0.35
N SER A 44 -21.17 -41.50 0.98
CA SER A 44 -21.67 -41.48 2.34
C SER A 44 -21.43 -40.21 3.17
N THR A 45 -22.55 -39.66 3.62
CA THR A 45 -22.73 -38.90 4.86
C THR A 45 -21.85 -39.44 5.99
N ALA A 46 -20.77 -38.73 6.29
CA ALA A 46 -20.05 -38.86 7.55
C ALA A 46 -20.30 -37.60 8.36
N SER A 47 -21.08 -37.74 9.42
CA SER A 47 -21.12 -36.81 10.54
C SER A 47 -19.71 -36.68 11.12
N SER A 48 -18.93 -35.75 10.58
CA SER A 48 -17.58 -35.46 11.06
C SER A 48 -17.70 -34.67 12.35
N SER A 49 -17.74 -35.41 13.46
CA SER A 49 -17.41 -34.87 14.78
C SER A 49 -16.12 -34.08 14.64
N ARG A 50 -16.19 -32.75 14.74
CA ARG A 50 -15.01 -31.90 14.93
C ARG A 50 -14.17 -32.56 16.02
N PRO A 51 -12.94 -33.02 15.74
CA PRO A 51 -12.16 -33.64 16.78
C PRO A 51 -11.97 -32.59 17.86
N LYS A 52 -12.43 -32.90 19.08
CA LYS A 52 -12.39 -32.02 20.26
C LYS A 52 -10.96 -31.60 20.64
N ASN A 53 -9.96 -32.05 19.88
CA ASN A 53 -8.56 -32.01 20.20
C ASN A 53 -7.68 -31.43 19.08
N LEU A 54 -8.24 -30.62 18.17
CA LEU A 54 -7.43 -29.84 17.21
C LEU A 54 -6.39 -28.94 17.91
N SER A 55 -6.67 -28.51 19.14
CA SER A 55 -5.73 -27.79 20.00
C SER A 55 -4.54 -28.65 20.45
N GLU A 56 -4.74 -29.93 20.77
CA GLU A 56 -3.66 -30.85 21.12
C GLU A 56 -2.85 -31.30 19.91
N LEU A 57 -3.50 -31.56 18.77
CA LEU A 57 -2.80 -31.84 17.52
C LEU A 57 -1.89 -30.68 17.10
N ARG A 58 -2.32 -29.43 17.29
CA ARG A 58 -1.46 -28.26 17.04
C ARG A 58 -0.22 -28.20 17.94
N LYS A 59 -0.28 -28.71 19.17
CA LYS A 59 0.89 -28.75 20.07
C LYS A 59 1.96 -29.72 19.56
N LEU A 60 1.57 -30.84 18.95
CA LEU A 60 2.50 -31.85 18.43
C LEU A 60 3.32 -31.33 17.24
N PHE A 61 2.72 -30.48 16.40
CA PHE A 61 3.37 -29.91 15.22
C PHE A 61 3.90 -28.48 15.44
N SER A 62 3.92 -28.01 16.69
CA SER A 62 4.54 -26.71 17.01
C SER A 62 6.05 -26.85 17.03
N PRO A 63 6.82 -26.01 16.31
CA PRO A 63 8.28 -26.01 16.44
C PRO A 63 8.65 -25.60 17.86
N TYR A 64 9.06 -26.56 18.67
CA TYR A 64 9.68 -26.44 20.00
C TYR A 64 9.14 -25.30 20.88
N GLN A 65 7.90 -25.42 21.36
CA GLN A 65 7.44 -24.56 22.45
C GLN A 65 8.11 -25.00 23.76
N ARG A 66 9.20 -24.31 24.14
CA ARG A 66 9.75 -24.42 25.51
C ARG A 66 8.62 -24.12 26.49
N SER A 67 8.32 -25.08 27.36
CA SER A 67 7.41 -24.86 28.48
C SER A 67 7.98 -23.71 29.31
N PHE A 68 7.29 -22.57 29.37
CA PHE A 68 7.64 -21.50 30.29
C PHE A 68 7.22 -21.93 31.70
N LYS A 69 8.05 -22.75 32.35
CA LYS A 69 8.05 -22.89 33.80
C LYS A 69 9.02 -21.85 34.36
N GLN A 70 8.50 -21.07 35.30
CA GLN A 70 9.20 -20.26 36.31
C GLN A 70 9.78 -18.91 35.84
N ALA A 71 9.06 -17.84 36.21
CA ALA A 71 9.63 -16.52 36.40
C ALA A 71 10.56 -16.57 37.63
N GLY A 72 11.87 -16.49 37.40
CA GLY A 72 12.82 -16.14 38.45
C GLY A 72 12.73 -14.65 38.83
N PRO A 73 13.46 -14.19 39.86
CA PRO A 73 13.31 -12.85 40.46
C PRO A 73 13.74 -11.67 39.57
N PHE A 74 14.18 -11.95 38.35
CA PHE A 74 14.57 -10.95 37.36
C PHE A 74 13.54 -10.96 36.25
N GLY A 75 12.50 -10.14 36.42
CA GLY A 75 11.46 -9.94 35.42
C GLY A 75 12.08 -9.51 34.09
N LYS A 76 12.05 -10.41 33.10
CA LYS A 76 12.45 -10.07 31.74
C LYS A 76 11.48 -8.98 31.26
N ALA A 77 12.02 -7.84 30.84
CA ALA A 77 11.23 -6.75 30.30
C ALA A 77 10.26 -7.30 29.23
N LEU A 78 8.97 -6.98 29.36
CA LEU A 78 7.98 -7.37 28.37
C LEU A 78 8.42 -6.82 27.00
N PRO A 79 8.29 -7.60 25.91
CA PRO A 79 8.69 -7.15 24.59
C PRO A 79 7.92 -5.89 24.22
N VAL A 80 8.64 -4.87 23.75
CA VAL A 80 8.05 -3.60 23.29
C VAL A 80 7.07 -3.91 22.15
N ALA A 81 5.82 -3.49 22.32
CA ALA A 81 4.80 -3.66 21.30
C ALA A 81 5.21 -2.94 20.01
N LYS A 82 5.14 -3.63 18.88
CA LYS A 82 5.46 -3.08 17.56
C LYS A 82 4.18 -2.75 16.80
N TYR A 83 4.24 -1.70 15.99
CA TYR A 83 3.21 -1.32 15.03
C TYR A 83 3.81 -1.44 13.62
N THR A 84 3.15 -2.19 12.74
CA THR A 84 3.59 -2.36 11.36
C THR A 84 2.49 -1.93 10.43
N HIS A 85 2.81 -1.03 9.50
CA HIS A 85 1.81 -0.50 8.58
C HIS A 85 2.39 -0.21 7.19
N LYS A 86 1.50 -0.08 6.21
CA LYS A 86 1.86 0.20 4.82
C LYS A 86 1.74 1.70 4.58
N PHE A 87 2.82 2.28 4.06
CA PHE A 87 2.91 3.68 3.71
C PHE A 87 3.19 3.83 2.23
N ARG A 88 2.62 4.83 1.57
CA ARG A 88 2.98 5.22 0.19
C ARG A 88 3.29 6.70 0.16
N CYS A 89 4.46 7.06 -0.35
CA CYS A 89 4.83 8.45 -0.51
C CYS A 89 4.29 8.99 -1.85
N LEU A 90 3.81 10.23 -1.82
CA LEU A 90 3.31 10.96 -2.97
C LEU A 90 4.35 12.01 -3.37
N ALA A 91 4.42 12.30 -4.66
CA ALA A 91 5.37 13.27 -5.16
C ALA A 91 4.88 14.72 -4.93
N SER A 92 3.59 14.98 -5.13
CA SER A 92 3.06 16.34 -5.08
C SER A 92 2.44 16.68 -3.72
N GLN A 93 2.66 17.92 -3.27
CA GLN A 93 2.14 18.46 -2.01
C GLN A 93 0.62 18.68 -2.02
N SER A 94 0.02 18.86 -3.20
CA SER A 94 -1.43 19.10 -3.36
C SER A 94 -2.20 17.85 -3.81
N GLN A 95 -1.57 16.68 -3.75
CA GLN A 95 -2.23 15.45 -4.18
C GLN A 95 -3.23 14.96 -3.13
N ASP A 96 -4.51 15.08 -3.47
CA ASP A 96 -5.66 14.65 -2.64
C ASP A 96 -6.35 13.40 -3.19
N PHE A 97 -5.70 12.70 -4.14
CA PHE A 97 -6.29 11.54 -4.82
C PHE A 97 -5.33 10.35 -4.82
N VAL A 98 -5.90 9.16 -4.72
CA VAL A 98 -5.17 7.90 -4.85
C VAL A 98 -4.56 7.83 -6.26
N PRO A 99 -3.23 7.61 -6.40
CA PRO A 99 -2.60 7.49 -7.70
C PRO A 99 -3.23 6.37 -8.52
N LEU A 100 -3.35 6.59 -9.84
CA LEU A 100 -3.72 5.55 -10.80
C LEU A 100 -2.65 4.45 -10.85
N LYS A 101 -2.97 3.32 -11.51
CA LYS A 101 -2.06 2.18 -11.60
C LYS A 101 -0.68 2.57 -12.15
N GLU A 102 -0.64 3.37 -13.22
CA GLU A 102 0.60 3.87 -13.82
C GLU A 102 1.36 4.78 -12.87
N GLY A 103 0.67 5.73 -12.23
CA GLY A 103 1.28 6.60 -11.23
C GLY A 103 1.86 5.84 -10.03
N LYS A 104 1.25 4.72 -9.63
CA LYS A 104 1.82 3.84 -8.58
C LYS A 104 3.14 3.21 -9.02
N ILE A 105 3.28 2.86 -10.29
CA ILE A 105 4.52 2.28 -10.85
C ILE A 105 5.60 3.36 -10.87
N SER A 106 5.30 4.55 -11.41
CA SER A 106 6.26 5.66 -11.45
C SER A 106 6.74 6.07 -10.05
N LEU A 107 5.83 6.09 -9.06
CA LEU A 107 6.21 6.36 -7.67
C LEU A 107 7.13 5.26 -7.12
N LEU A 108 6.89 3.99 -7.47
CA LEU A 108 7.77 2.89 -7.05
C LEU A 108 9.17 3.05 -7.65
N ASP A 109 9.27 3.34 -8.94
CA ASP A 109 10.54 3.51 -9.65
C ASP A 109 11.35 4.70 -9.10
N ALA A 110 10.65 5.77 -8.70
CA ALA A 110 11.23 6.94 -8.04
C ALA A 110 11.59 6.71 -6.55
N GLY A 111 11.31 5.54 -5.98
CA GLY A 111 11.54 5.24 -4.57
C GLY A 111 10.49 5.78 -3.60
N LEU A 112 9.41 6.37 -4.10
CA LEU A 112 8.27 6.93 -3.35
C LEU A 112 7.11 5.93 -3.19
N GLY A 113 7.24 4.71 -3.72
CA GLY A 113 6.17 3.71 -3.74
C GLY A 113 5.68 3.21 -2.37
N GLU A 114 4.94 2.10 -2.37
CA GLU A 114 4.44 1.52 -1.12
C GLU A 114 5.54 0.75 -0.39
N LYS A 115 5.76 1.10 0.88
CA LYS A 115 6.70 0.43 1.78
C LYS A 115 6.00 0.03 3.07
N ARG A 116 6.38 -1.13 3.60
CA ARG A 116 5.92 -1.61 4.91
C ARG A 116 6.95 -1.20 5.96
N ILE A 117 6.53 -0.40 6.92
CA ILE A 117 7.41 0.17 7.94
C ILE A 117 7.00 -0.40 9.30
N VAL A 118 8.00 -0.82 10.08
CA VAL A 118 7.83 -1.35 11.45
C VAL A 118 8.33 -0.30 12.43
N MET A 119 7.50 0.07 13.39
CA MET A 119 7.76 1.12 14.37
C MET A 119 7.41 0.61 15.76
N ASN A 120 7.94 1.25 16.79
CA ASN A 120 7.53 0.97 18.17
C ASN A 120 6.14 1.57 18.41
N LYS A 121 5.23 0.84 19.06
CA LYS A 121 3.86 1.33 19.28
C LYS A 121 3.86 2.58 20.16
N THR A 122 4.64 2.57 21.25
CA THR A 122 4.82 3.70 22.17
C THR A 122 5.95 4.61 21.70
N SER A 123 5.91 5.05 20.44
CA SER A 123 6.93 5.96 19.89
C SER A 123 6.60 7.41 20.18
N CYS A 124 7.60 8.25 20.40
CA CYS A 124 7.40 9.70 20.31
C CYS A 124 7.32 10.14 18.83
N PRO A 125 6.91 11.40 18.52
CA PRO A 125 6.84 11.88 17.15
C PRO A 125 8.16 11.80 16.38
N GLN A 126 9.29 12.03 17.05
CA GLN A 126 10.63 11.91 16.46
C GLN A 126 10.92 10.45 16.08
N GLN A 127 10.58 9.51 16.94
CA GLN A 127 10.75 8.07 16.67
C GLN A 127 9.80 7.53 15.59
N LEU A 128 8.70 8.22 15.29
CA LEU A 128 7.87 7.94 14.11
C LEU A 128 8.50 8.53 12.85
N ARG A 129 9.12 9.71 12.98
CA ARG A 129 9.73 10.48 11.92
C ARG A 129 10.90 9.73 11.28
N ASP A 130 11.81 9.20 12.07
CA ASP A 130 13.06 8.62 11.56
C ASP A 130 12.83 7.41 10.62
N PRO A 131 11.99 6.41 10.96
CA PRO A 131 11.68 5.29 10.06
C PRO A 131 11.02 5.73 8.76
N LEU A 132 10.29 6.86 8.75
CA LEU A 132 9.68 7.38 7.53
C LEU A 132 10.71 8.03 6.61
N PHE A 133 11.70 8.75 7.14
CA PHE A 133 12.79 9.31 6.32
C PHE A 133 13.77 8.24 5.86
N GLU A 134 14.06 7.24 6.68
CA GLU A 134 14.84 6.08 6.26
C GLU A 134 14.13 5.34 5.11
N ALA A 135 12.82 5.13 5.21
CA ALA A 135 12.04 4.52 4.15
C ALA A 135 11.90 5.43 2.92
N PHE A 136 11.80 6.74 3.08
CA PHE A 136 11.61 7.70 1.98
C PHE A 136 12.61 8.86 2.06
N PRO A 137 13.88 8.66 1.68
CA PRO A 137 14.92 9.69 1.85
C PRO A 137 14.62 11.00 1.13
N LYS A 138 13.94 10.93 -0.03
CA LYS A 138 13.51 12.11 -0.79
C LYS A 138 12.60 13.05 0.00
N LEU A 139 11.88 12.55 1.00
CA LEU A 139 10.96 13.33 1.82
C LEU A 139 11.67 14.45 2.58
N GLU A 140 12.97 14.31 2.88
CA GLU A 140 13.75 15.36 3.58
C GLU A 140 13.76 16.67 2.78
N LYS A 141 13.80 16.56 1.45
CA LYS A 141 13.77 17.71 0.53
C LYS A 141 12.37 18.35 0.41
N GLY A 142 11.33 17.67 0.91
CA GLY A 142 9.94 18.12 0.85
C GLY A 142 9.51 19.07 1.98
N GLY A 143 10.42 19.37 2.92
CA GLY A 143 10.18 20.35 3.98
C GLY A 143 9.24 19.87 5.10
N GLY A 144 9.11 18.55 5.25
CA GLY A 144 8.15 17.91 6.16
C GLY A 144 7.14 17.06 5.42
N PHE A 145 6.19 16.50 6.16
CA PHE A 145 5.17 15.63 5.58
C PHE A 145 3.85 15.68 6.34
N GLU A 146 2.79 15.36 5.62
CA GLU A 146 1.46 15.11 6.16
C GLU A 146 1.05 13.66 5.88
N LEU A 147 0.22 13.12 6.76
CA LEU A 147 -0.33 11.78 6.62
C LEU A 147 -1.79 11.87 6.17
N LEU A 148 -2.13 11.13 5.13
CA LEU A 148 -3.48 11.05 4.60
C LEU A 148 -4.00 9.62 4.68
N ARG A 149 -5.31 9.51 4.86
CA ARG A 149 -6.05 8.26 4.75
C ARG A 149 -6.97 8.33 3.54
N THR A 150 -7.38 7.17 3.07
CA THR A 150 -8.41 7.05 2.05
C THR A 150 -9.79 7.32 2.67
N SER A 151 -10.51 8.34 2.19
CA SER A 151 -11.89 8.64 2.63
C SER A 151 -12.95 8.00 1.72
N SER A 152 -12.63 7.85 0.43
CA SER A 152 -13.45 7.17 -0.58
C SER A 152 -12.56 6.31 -1.48
N ARG A 153 -13.09 5.67 -2.53
CA ARG A 153 -12.24 4.86 -3.44
C ARG A 153 -11.08 5.63 -4.07
N ILE A 154 -11.23 6.94 -4.24
CA ILE A 154 -10.29 7.79 -4.97
C ILE A 154 -9.77 8.98 -4.15
N CYS A 155 -10.49 9.44 -3.13
CA CYS A 155 -10.12 10.63 -2.38
C CYS A 155 -9.24 10.30 -1.17
N LEU A 156 -8.28 11.19 -0.92
CA LEU A 156 -7.46 11.22 0.28
C LEU A 156 -7.91 12.36 1.18
N GLU A 157 -7.85 12.11 2.49
CA GLU A 157 -8.18 13.07 3.52
C GLU A 157 -7.03 13.14 4.52
N LEU A 158 -6.68 14.35 4.93
CA LEU A 158 -5.67 14.60 5.96
C LEU A 158 -6.07 13.93 7.28
N ILE A 159 -5.19 13.06 7.79
CA ILE A 159 -5.27 12.58 9.17
C ILE A 159 -4.82 13.75 10.04
N LYS A 160 -5.72 14.41 10.77
CA LYS A 160 -5.34 15.56 11.59
C LYS A 160 -4.30 15.14 12.65
N PRO A 161 -3.19 15.89 12.80
CA PRO A 161 -2.22 15.59 13.86
C PRO A 161 -2.85 15.92 15.22
N PRO A 162 -2.57 15.13 16.27
CA PRO A 162 -2.94 15.50 17.63
C PRO A 162 -2.05 16.66 18.10
N LYS A 163 -2.39 17.28 19.25
CA LYS A 163 -1.67 18.47 19.77
C LYS A 163 -0.15 18.29 19.93
N GLN A 164 0.30 17.06 20.16
CA GLN A 164 1.71 16.70 20.35
C GLN A 164 2.40 16.23 19.06
N GLY A 165 1.70 16.21 17.92
CA GLY A 165 2.18 15.64 16.66
C GLY A 165 1.90 14.14 16.54
N TYR A 166 2.10 13.57 15.34
CA TYR A 166 1.82 12.15 15.11
C TYR A 166 2.71 11.26 15.95
N ASN A 167 2.12 10.20 16.53
CA ASN A 167 2.85 9.10 17.15
C ASN A 167 2.28 7.76 16.66
N SER A 168 3.03 6.67 16.83
CA SER A 168 2.61 5.35 16.31
C SER A 168 1.33 4.83 16.97
N GLU A 169 1.13 5.13 18.25
CA GLU A 169 -0.07 4.74 19.01
C GLU A 169 -1.34 5.39 18.46
N TYR A 170 -1.31 6.69 18.19
CA TYR A 170 -2.40 7.43 17.57
C TYR A 170 -2.76 6.88 16.19
N LEU A 171 -1.76 6.55 15.37
CA LEU A 171 -1.99 5.93 14.07
C LEU A 171 -2.58 4.52 14.20
N ALA A 172 -2.09 3.72 15.15
CA ALA A 172 -2.53 2.36 15.36
C ALA A 172 -3.96 2.27 15.89
N ASP A 173 -4.29 3.06 16.91
CA ASP A 173 -5.51 2.86 17.71
C ASP A 173 -6.57 3.93 17.43
N SER A 174 -6.19 5.19 17.18
CA SER A 174 -7.14 6.31 17.10
C SER A 174 -7.61 6.65 15.68
N CYS A 175 -6.82 6.33 14.66
CA CYS A 175 -7.09 6.78 13.28
C CYS A 175 -7.95 5.80 12.44
N ALA A 176 -8.35 4.66 13.01
CA ALA A 176 -9.13 3.61 12.35
C ALA A 176 -8.55 3.17 10.98
N LEU A 177 -7.22 3.06 10.89
CA LEU A 177 -6.51 2.79 9.64
C LEU A 177 -6.59 1.32 9.21
N GLY A 178 -6.73 0.38 10.16
CA GLY A 178 -6.88 -1.04 9.87
C GLY A 178 -5.79 -1.57 8.95
N GLN A 179 -6.18 -2.06 7.78
CA GLN A 179 -5.27 -2.59 6.73
C GLN A 179 -5.07 -1.62 5.55
N SER A 180 -5.60 -0.40 5.66
CA SER A 180 -5.48 0.60 4.60
C SER A 180 -4.02 1.04 4.43
N VAL A 181 -3.75 1.80 3.37
CA VAL A 181 -2.42 2.38 3.15
C VAL A 181 -2.48 3.81 3.65
N ILE A 182 -1.50 4.20 4.45
CA ILE A 182 -1.30 5.61 4.81
C ILE A 182 -0.54 6.27 3.67
N TYR A 183 -1.06 7.37 3.17
CA TYR A 183 -0.38 8.17 2.17
C TYR A 183 0.42 9.25 2.87
N ILE A 184 1.64 9.49 2.39
CA ILE A 184 2.53 10.55 2.85
C ILE A 184 2.64 11.54 1.70
N ARG A 185 2.47 12.84 1.96
CA ARG A 185 2.78 13.88 0.97
C ARG A 185 3.72 14.92 1.58
N PRO A 186 4.60 15.55 0.76
CA PRO A 186 5.42 16.65 1.23
C PRO A 186 4.55 17.88 1.53
N VAL A 187 5.07 18.82 2.33
CA VAL A 187 4.33 20.03 2.75
C VAL A 187 4.78 21.28 2.01
N GLN A 188 6.08 21.42 1.75
CA GLN A 188 6.65 22.68 1.26
C GLN A 188 7.04 22.60 -0.22
N LYS A 189 7.40 21.41 -0.72
CA LYS A 189 7.90 21.23 -2.08
C LYS A 189 7.61 19.84 -2.61
N ASP A 190 7.21 19.78 -3.87
CA ASP A 190 7.07 18.53 -4.61
C ASP A 190 8.40 17.77 -4.68
N LEU A 191 8.30 16.45 -4.54
CA LEU A 191 9.43 15.54 -4.59
C LEU A 191 9.75 15.16 -6.04
N ASP A 192 11.03 14.94 -6.27
CA ASP A 192 11.54 14.52 -7.56
C ASP A 192 11.21 13.06 -7.88
N MET A 193 10.81 12.83 -9.13
CA MET A 193 10.43 11.53 -9.69
C MET A 193 11.57 10.82 -10.43
N GLU A 194 12.80 11.33 -10.37
CA GLU A 194 13.98 10.63 -10.89
C GLU A 194 14.09 9.20 -10.34
N SER A 195 14.33 8.24 -11.23
CA SER A 195 14.42 6.82 -10.88
C SER A 195 15.65 6.55 -10.01
N LEU A 196 15.49 5.72 -8.98
CA LEU A 196 16.63 5.32 -8.15
C LEU A 196 17.69 4.52 -8.91
N HIS A 197 17.31 3.86 -10.02
CA HIS A 197 18.23 3.05 -10.83
C HIS A 197 19.25 3.89 -11.62
N SER A 198 19.04 5.19 -11.75
CA SER A 198 19.95 6.07 -12.52
C SER A 198 21.24 6.42 -11.77
N LEU A 199 21.30 6.19 -10.45
CA LEU A 199 22.44 6.57 -9.61
C LEU A 199 23.43 5.41 -9.31
N GLU A 200 23.06 4.16 -9.58
CA GLU A 200 23.93 3.00 -9.34
C GLU A 200 24.83 2.63 -10.54
N VAL A 201 24.66 3.32 -11.70
CA VAL A 201 25.40 2.97 -12.94
C VAL A 201 26.78 3.66 -13.03
N ILE A 202 27.06 4.66 -12.18
CA ILE A 202 28.30 5.46 -12.30
C ILE A 202 29.50 4.81 -11.58
N ASP A 203 29.29 3.91 -10.63
CA ASP A 203 30.39 3.36 -9.80
C ASP A 203 31.05 2.08 -10.37
N ASN A 204 30.59 1.54 -11.51
CA ASN A 204 31.08 0.25 -12.02
C ASN A 204 31.88 0.29 -13.33
N PHE A 205 32.29 1.46 -13.83
CA PHE A 205 33.23 1.57 -14.95
C PHE A 205 34.61 2.07 -14.50
N HIS A 206 35.27 1.29 -13.64
CA HIS A 206 36.73 1.37 -13.50
C HIS A 206 37.34 0.09 -14.10
N ILE A 207 37.47 0.08 -15.42
CA ILE A 207 38.38 -0.86 -16.09
C ILE A 207 39.78 -0.24 -15.93
N SER A 208 40.55 -0.77 -14.98
CA SER A 208 41.98 -0.47 -14.89
C SER A 208 42.73 -1.08 -16.09
N PRO A 209 43.80 -0.41 -16.56
CA PRO A 209 44.54 -0.74 -17.78
C PRO A 209 45.33 -2.06 -17.71
#